data_AF-A0A512PNK9-F1
#
_entry.id   AF-A0A512PNK9-F1
#
_cell.length_a   1.000
_cell.length_b   1.000
_cell.length_c   1.000
_cell.angle_alpha   90.00
_cell.angle_beta   90.00
_cell.angle_gamma   90.00
#
_symmetry.space_group_name_H-M   'P 1'
#
loop_
_entity.id
_entity.type
_entity.pdbx_description
1 polymer ?
#
loop_
_entity_poly.entity_id
_entity_poly.type
_entity_poly.pdbx_seq_one_letter_code
_entity_poly.pdbx_strand_id
1 'polypeptide(L)'
;MSKIDDYAIRRSHHDQEFAKAAEQYNINYDVAVQVRNLREKLGMNQREFATLVNKPQSTIARIESGSMNASTKLLGEIAHATHQKVTIEFTPVG
;
A
#
# COMPACT_ATOMS: atom_id res chain seq x y z
N MET A 1 0.58 -14.47 -17.73
CA MET A 1 -0.10 -13.24 -17.31
C MET A 1 -1.60 -13.48 -17.35
N SER A 2 -2.34 -12.85 -16.44
CA SER A 2 -3.81 -12.85 -16.48
C SER A 2 -4.29 -12.01 -17.67
N LYS A 3 -5.48 -12.32 -18.20
CA LYS A 3 -6.13 -11.48 -19.24
C LYS A 3 -6.29 -10.02 -18.80
N ILE A 4 -6.37 -9.78 -17.48
CA ILE A 4 -6.46 -8.45 -16.88
C ILE A 4 -5.10 -7.73 -16.98
N ASP A 5 -4.00 -8.43 -16.71
CA ASP A 5 -2.64 -7.86 -16.80
C ASP A 5 -2.35 -7.45 -18.25
N ASP A 6 -2.68 -8.32 -19.22
CA ASP A 6 -2.51 -8.03 -20.65
C ASP A 6 -3.35 -6.84 -21.12
N TYR A 7 -4.51 -6.62 -20.51
CA TYR A 7 -5.34 -5.45 -20.79
C TYR A 7 -4.72 -4.18 -20.20
N ALA A 8 -4.27 -4.23 -18.95
CA ALA A 8 -3.66 -3.11 -18.26
C ALA A 8 -2.41 -2.64 -19.01
N ILE A 9 -1.52 -3.55 -19.41
CA ILE A 9 -0.31 -3.25 -20.18
C ILE A 9 -0.69 -2.54 -21.49
N ARG A 10 -1.58 -3.14 -22.29
CA ARG A 10 -2.00 -2.56 -23.57
C ARG A 10 -2.63 -1.19 -23.42
N ARG A 11 -3.48 -0.99 -22.40
CA ARG A 11 -4.12 0.29 -22.17
C ARG A 11 -3.12 1.37 -21.72
N SER A 12 -2.18 1.03 -20.85
CA SER A 12 -1.12 1.95 -20.42
C SER A 12 -0.24 2.45 -21.56
N HIS A 13 -0.04 1.67 -22.63
CA HIS A 13 0.70 2.13 -23.81
C HIS A 13 -0.02 3.22 -24.63
N HIS A 14 -1.35 3.31 -24.51
CA HIS A 14 -2.17 4.20 -25.35
C HIS A 14 -2.86 5.32 -24.56
N ASP A 15 -2.85 5.26 -23.23
CA ASP A 15 -3.54 6.19 -22.33
C ASP A 15 -2.60 6.56 -21.17
N GLN A 16 -1.98 7.74 -21.27
CA GLN A 16 -0.99 8.20 -20.29
C GLN A 16 -1.60 8.46 -18.90
N GLU A 17 -2.86 8.90 -18.84
CA GLU A 17 -3.54 9.13 -17.56
C GLU A 17 -3.87 7.79 -16.89
N PHE A 18 -4.28 6.79 -17.69
CA PHE A 18 -4.39 5.42 -17.19
C PHE A 18 -3.04 4.87 -16.72
N ALA A 19 -1.96 5.09 -17.46
CA ALA A 19 -0.62 4.63 -17.09
C ALA A 19 -0.18 5.19 -15.73
N LYS A 20 -0.32 6.51 -15.51
CA LYS A 20 -0.01 7.16 -14.22
C LYS A 20 -0.89 6.62 -13.09
N ALA A 21 -2.19 6.43 -13.35
CA ALA A 21 -3.11 5.90 -12.35
C ALA A 21 -2.77 4.45 -11.98
N ALA A 22 -2.39 3.62 -12.96
CA ALA A 22 -1.95 2.26 -12.74
C ALA A 22 -0.64 2.20 -11.94
N GLU A 23 0.32 3.08 -12.24
CA GLU A 23 1.57 3.21 -11.48
C GLU A 23 1.29 3.59 -10.02
N GLN A 24 0.45 4.61 -9.78
CA GLN A 24 0.06 5.00 -8.42
C GLN A 24 -0.71 3.89 -7.69
N TYR A 25 -1.55 3.13 -8.41
CA TYR A 25 -2.24 1.98 -7.85
C TYR A 25 -1.26 0.90 -7.40
N ASN A 26 -0.25 0.59 -8.20
CA ASN A 26 0.80 -0.37 -7.84
C ASN A 26 1.56 0.07 -6.58
N ILE A 27 1.92 1.35 -6.47
CA ILE A 27 2.55 1.90 -5.26
C ILE A 27 1.66 1.71 -4.04
N ASN A 28 0.36 2.02 -4.15
CA ASN A 28 -0.58 1.84 -3.05
C ASN A 28 -0.76 0.38 -2.67
N TYR A 29 -0.75 -0.52 -3.65
CA TYR A 29 -0.85 -1.95 -3.44
C TYR A 29 0.37 -2.50 -2.71
N ASP A 30 1.58 -2.08 -3.09
CA ASP A 30 2.81 -2.46 -2.39
C ASP A 30 2.78 -2.00 -0.94
N VAL A 31 2.35 -0.76 -0.68
CA VAL A 31 2.13 -0.27 0.67
C VAL A 31 1.10 -1.12 1.43
N ALA A 32 -0.01 -1.47 0.79
CA ALA A 32 -1.07 -2.29 1.38
C ALA A 32 -0.53 -3.66 1.83
N VAL A 33 0.22 -4.33 0.96
CA VAL A 33 0.85 -5.62 1.24
C VAL A 33 1.85 -5.49 2.39
N GLN A 34 2.70 -4.47 2.39
CA GLN A 34 3.72 -4.29 3.44
C GLN A 34 3.10 -4.02 4.81
N VAL A 35 2.06 -3.17 4.88
CA VAL A 35 1.34 -2.89 6.14
C VAL A 35 0.61 -4.13 6.65
N ARG A 36 -0.06 -4.86 5.75
CA ARG A 36 -0.74 -6.12 6.09
C ARG A 36 0.26 -7.15 6.62
N ASN A 37 1.38 -7.35 5.94
CA ASN A 37 2.43 -8.29 6.34
C ASN A 37 3.01 -7.93 7.71
N LEU A 38 3.23 -6.63 7.98
CA LEU A 38 3.68 -6.16 9.29
C LEU A 38 2.66 -6.51 10.37
N ARG A 39 1.38 -6.24 10.14
CA ARG A 39 0.31 -6.58 11.08
C ARG A 39 0.25 -8.09 11.35
N GLU A 40 0.29 -8.90 10.31
CA GLU A 40 0.22 -10.36 10.42
C GLU A 40 1.44 -10.93 11.16
N LYS A 41 2.65 -10.38 10.94
CA LYS A 41 3.87 -10.73 11.70
C LYS A 41 3.76 -10.44 13.20
N LEU A 42 2.98 -9.42 13.58
CA LEU A 42 2.69 -9.10 14.98
C LEU A 42 1.55 -9.94 15.56
N GLY A 43 0.93 -10.83 14.77
CA GLY A 43 -0.18 -11.67 15.21
C GLY A 43 -1.48 -10.91 15.48
N MET A 44 -1.64 -9.72 14.91
CA MET A 44 -2.77 -8.82 15.21
C MET A 44 -3.86 -8.87 14.14
N ASN A 45 -5.12 -8.76 14.56
CA ASN A 45 -6.22 -8.42 13.67
C ASN A 45 -6.23 -6.90 13.36
N GLN A 46 -7.03 -6.47 12.37
CA GLN A 46 -7.06 -5.06 11.95
C GLN A 46 -7.47 -4.09 13.06
N ARG A 47 -8.33 -4.52 13.99
CA ARG A 47 -8.79 -3.66 15.10
C ARG A 47 -7.68 -3.46 16.12
N GLU A 48 -6.98 -4.53 16.50
CA GLU A 48 -5.83 -4.47 17.43
C GLU A 48 -4.72 -3.59 16.85
N PHE A 49 -4.39 -3.78 15.57
CA PHE A 49 -3.37 -2.97 14.91
C PHE A 49 -3.76 -1.50 14.82
N ALA A 50 -5.03 -1.21 14.54
CA ALA A 50 -5.54 0.16 14.53
C ALA A 50 -5.44 0.82 15.91
N THR A 51 -5.74 0.08 16.98
CA THR A 51 -5.56 0.55 18.36
C THR A 51 -4.08 0.83 18.65
N LEU A 52 -3.16 -0.05 18.26
CA LEU A 52 -1.71 0.15 18.44
C LEU A 52 -1.21 1.43 17.74
N VAL A 53 -1.66 1.67 16.50
CA VAL A 53 -1.27 2.84 15.69
C VAL A 53 -2.04 4.12 16.08
N ASN A 54 -3.02 4.01 16.98
CA ASN A 54 -3.94 5.09 17.35
C ASN A 54 -4.66 5.68 16.14
N LYS A 55 -5.34 4.83 15.37
CA LYS A 55 -6.15 5.18 14.20
C LYS A 55 -7.46 4.39 14.16
N PRO A 56 -8.49 4.87 13.43
CA PRO A 56 -9.68 4.08 13.17
C PRO A 56 -9.35 2.78 12.41
N GLN A 57 -10.04 1.68 12.73
CA GLN A 57 -9.88 0.42 11.99
C GLN A 57 -10.22 0.57 10.49
N SER A 58 -11.14 1.46 10.13
CA SER A 58 -11.45 1.80 8.73
C SER A 58 -10.27 2.46 8.00
N THR A 59 -9.36 3.13 8.70
CA THR A 59 -8.12 3.63 8.10
C THR A 59 -7.17 2.48 7.78
N ILE A 60 -6.93 1.56 8.72
CA ILE A 60 -6.12 0.36 8.47
C ILE A 60 -6.70 -0.47 7.32
N ALA A 61 -8.02 -0.69 7.31
CA ALA A 61 -8.69 -1.45 6.26
C ALA A 61 -8.52 -0.81 4.86
N ARG A 62 -8.60 0.52 4.75
CA ARG A 62 -8.39 1.23 3.47
C ARG A 62 -6.93 1.18 3.00
N ILE A 63 -5.97 1.18 3.92
CA ILE A 63 -4.55 0.98 3.57
C ILE A 63 -4.37 -0.44 3.05
N GLU A 64 -4.81 -1.46 3.78
CA GLU A 64 -4.61 -2.87 3.43
C GLU A 64 -5.38 -3.33 2.18
N SER A 65 -6.40 -2.59 1.76
CA SER A 65 -7.10 -2.82 0.50
C SER A 65 -6.48 -2.08 -0.69
N GLY A 66 -5.48 -1.22 -0.47
CA GLY A 66 -4.93 -0.33 -1.49
C GLY A 66 -5.89 0.77 -1.96
N SER A 67 -7.03 0.96 -1.29
CA SER A 67 -8.06 1.92 -1.69
C SER A 67 -7.79 3.35 -1.24
N MET A 68 -6.63 3.62 -0.62
CA MET A 68 -6.21 4.96 -0.23
C MET A 68 -4.72 5.18 -0.43
N ASN A 69 -4.35 6.42 -0.76
CA ASN A 69 -2.97 6.88 -0.74
C ASN A 69 -2.54 7.08 0.72
N ALA A 70 -1.81 6.12 1.28
CA ALA A 70 -1.24 6.27 2.62
C ALA A 70 -0.12 7.32 2.59
N SER A 71 -0.25 8.37 3.38
CA SER A 71 0.79 9.40 3.44
C SER A 71 2.04 8.87 4.13
N THR A 72 3.21 9.43 3.78
CA THR A 72 4.48 9.12 4.45
C THR A 72 4.42 9.39 5.95
N LYS A 73 3.64 10.39 6.38
CA LYS A 73 3.35 10.65 7.80
C LYS A 73 2.66 9.46 8.46
N LEU A 74 1.60 8.93 7.85
CA LEU A 74 0.86 7.78 8.39
C LEU A 74 1.74 6.53 8.43
N LEU A 75 2.56 6.31 7.41
CA LEU A 75 3.56 5.23 7.41
C LEU A 75 4.58 5.40 8.54
N GLY A 76 5.01 6.63 8.82
CA GLY A 76 5.87 6.96 9.95
C GLY A 76 5.22 6.69 11.31
N GLU A 77 3.93 7.01 11.46
CA GLU A 77 3.15 6.71 12.67
C GLU A 77 3.03 5.19 12.90
N ILE A 78 2.76 4.41 11.84
CA ILE A 78 2.75 2.95 11.90
C ILE A 78 4.12 2.42 12.32
N ALA A 79 5.19 2.90 11.69
CA ALA A 79 6.55 2.45 11.99
C ALA A 79 6.93 2.75 13.44
N HIS A 80 6.65 3.95 13.94
CA HIS A 80 6.87 4.31 15.33
C HIS A 80 6.11 3.39 16.29
N ALA A 81 4.80 3.18 16.07
CA ALA A 81 3.96 2.36 16.93
C ALA A 81 4.37 0.87 16.95
N THR A 82 5.03 0.40 15.90
CA THR A 82 5.46 -0.99 15.74
C THR A 82 6.96 -1.22 15.99
N HIS A 83 7.69 -0.19 16.42
CA HIS A 83 9.15 -0.21 16.59
C HIS A 83 9.90 -0.61 15.30
N GLN A 84 9.41 -0.15 14.16
CA GLN A 84 9.98 -0.37 12.84
C GLN A 84 10.50 0.93 12.22
N LYS A 85 11.11 0.81 11.04
CA LYS A 85 11.55 1.94 10.21
C LYS A 85 10.97 1.84 8.81
N VAL A 86 10.49 2.96 8.27
CA VAL A 86 10.14 3.08 6.85
C VAL A 86 11.40 3.29 6.02
N THR A 87 11.54 2.53 4.94
CA THR A 87 12.57 2.73 3.90
C THR A 87 11.87 2.88 2.56
N ILE A 88 12.29 3.88 1.78
CA ILE A 88 11.79 4.13 0.42
C ILE A 88 13.01 4.07 -0.51
N GLU A 89 12.88 3.32 -1.60
CA GLU A 89 13.91 3.12 -2.61
C GLU A 89 13.32 3.40 -3.99
N PHE A 90 14.12 4.01 -4.87
CA PHE A 90 13.78 4.20 -6.28
C PHE A 90 14.54 3.17 -7.11
N THR A 91 13.81 2.40 -7.91
CA THR A 91 14.38 1.40 -8.82
C THR A 91 14.18 1.85 -10.28
N PRO A 92 15.13 1.56 -11.19
CA PRO A 92 14.93 1.82 -12.61
C PRO A 92 13.68 1.12 -13.15
N VAL A 93 12.92 1.83 -13.99
CA VAL A 93 11.86 1.22 -14.79
C VAL A 93 12.52 0.58 -16.01
N GLY A 94 12.42 -0.76 -16.11
CA GLY A 94 12.95 -1.55 -17.24
C GLY A 94 12.01 -1.61 -18.43
#